data_AF-A0A7I7XID4-F1
#
_entry.id   AF-A0A7I7XID4-F1
#
_cell.length_a   1.000
_cell.length_b   1.000
_cell.length_c   1.000
_cell.angle_alpha   90.00
_cell.angle_beta   90.00
_cell.angle_gamma   90.00
#
_symmetry.space_group_name_H-M   'P 1'
#
loop_
_entity.id
_entity.type
_entity.pdbx_description
1 polymer ?
#
loop_
_entity_poly.entity_id
_entity_poly.type
_entity_poly.pdbx_seq_one_letter_code
_entity_poly.pdbx_strand_id
1 'polypeptide(L)'
;MISSDITDKEVTMSDLLIRDVPDDVLAALDKHAVRLGLSRTEYVRRRLAQDAHTATVNVTTADWRRIADDLADLGDAEVMGQAWR
;
A
#
# COMPACT_ATOMS: atom_id res chain seq x y z
N MET A 1 19.48 29.01 -25.50
CA MET A 1 18.98 27.69 -25.90
C MET A 1 19.63 26.66 -24.98
N ILE A 2 19.07 26.45 -23.80
CA ILE A 2 19.44 25.36 -22.89
C ILE A 2 18.11 24.85 -22.33
N SER A 3 17.65 23.72 -22.85
CA SER A 3 16.49 22.99 -22.34
C SER A 3 17.03 21.92 -21.41
N SER A 4 17.13 22.25 -20.12
CA SER A 4 17.31 21.27 -19.06
C SER A 4 16.01 21.22 -18.29
N ASP A 5 15.12 20.33 -18.69
CA ASP A 5 14.16 19.66 -17.82
C ASP A 5 13.47 18.57 -18.65
N ILE A 6 12.96 17.55 -17.97
CA ILE A 6 12.51 16.24 -18.50
C ILE A 6 13.66 15.21 -18.54
N THR A 7 14.26 14.97 -17.38
CA THR A 7 14.55 13.58 -17.02
C THR A 7 13.20 12.97 -16.66
N ASP A 8 12.45 12.53 -17.67
CA ASP A 8 11.31 11.65 -17.48
C ASP A 8 11.87 10.43 -16.75
N LYS A 9 11.50 10.27 -15.48
CA LYS A 9 11.94 9.13 -14.69
C LYS A 9 11.21 7.93 -15.25
N GLU A 10 11.80 7.29 -16.25
CA GLU A 10 11.28 6.08 -16.86
C GLU A 10 11.01 5.09 -15.72
N VAL A 11 9.74 4.89 -15.39
CA VAL A 11 9.34 3.88 -14.42
C VAL A 11 9.53 2.55 -15.15
N THR A 12 10.72 1.98 -15.03
CA THR A 12 11.01 0.67 -15.59
C THR A 12 10.20 -0.36 -14.83
N MET A 13 9.10 -0.81 -15.43
CA MET A 13 8.28 -1.88 -14.88
C MET A 13 8.96 -3.22 -15.20
N SER A 14 9.63 -3.79 -14.20
CA SER A 14 10.24 -5.11 -14.32
C SER A 14 9.20 -6.22 -14.21
N ASP A 15 9.31 -7.22 -15.08
CA ASP A 15 8.44 -8.41 -15.04
C ASP A 15 8.94 -9.44 -14.02
N LEU A 16 8.00 -10.07 -13.33
CA LEU A 16 8.26 -11.13 -12.35
C LEU A 16 7.48 -12.39 -12.71
N LEU A 17 8.20 -13.51 -12.84
CA LEU A 17 7.62 -14.84 -13.08
C LEU A 17 7.78 -15.71 -11.83
N ILE A 18 6.65 -16.09 -11.23
CA ILE A 18 6.59 -17.02 -10.10
C ILE A 18 6.12 -18.38 -10.63
N ARG A 19 6.95 -19.41 -10.46
CA ARG A 19 6.67 -20.78 -10.92
C ARG A 19 6.22 -21.66 -9.76
N ASP A 20 5.58 -22.77 -10.12
CA ASP A 20 5.25 -23.86 -9.20
C ASP A 20 4.43 -23.40 -7.98
N VAL A 21 3.55 -22.41 -8.18
CA VAL A 21 2.61 -21.98 -7.15
C VAL A 21 1.54 -23.06 -6.98
N PRO A 22 1.34 -23.60 -5.77
CA PRO A 22 0.30 -24.58 -5.51
C PRO A 22 -1.10 -24.07 -5.93
N ASP A 23 -1.91 -24.97 -6.48
CA ASP A 23 -3.25 -24.61 -7.02
C ASP A 23 -4.17 -24.03 -5.96
N ASP A 24 -4.09 -24.51 -4.72
CA ASP A 24 -4.86 -24.00 -3.59
C ASP A 24 -4.47 -22.57 -3.22
N VAL A 25 -3.18 -22.23 -3.31
CA VAL A 25 -2.68 -20.86 -3.14
C VAL A 25 -3.20 -19.96 -4.27
N LEU A 26 -3.17 -20.41 -5.53
CA LEU A 26 -3.73 -19.65 -6.66
C LEU A 26 -5.23 -19.40 -6.48
N ALA A 27 -5.99 -20.41 -6.06
CA ALA A 27 -7.42 -20.27 -5.79
C ALA A 27 -7.72 -19.28 -4.65
N ALA A 28 -6.90 -19.28 -3.60
CA ALA A 28 -7.02 -18.31 -2.51
C ALA A 28 -6.74 -16.87 -2.98
N LEU A 29 -5.70 -16.67 -3.80
CA LEU A 29 -5.38 -15.37 -4.39
C LEU A 29 -6.52 -14.86 -5.28
N ASP A 30 -7.10 -15.72 -6.13
CA ASP A 30 -8.24 -15.35 -6.98
C ASP A 30 -9.45 -14.94 -6.14
N LYS A 31 -9.76 -15.69 -5.10
CA LYS A 31 -10.86 -15.36 -4.19
C LYS A 31 -10.65 -14.00 -3.53
N HIS A 32 -9.41 -13.67 -3.15
CA HIS A 32 -9.08 -12.35 -2.59
C HIS A 32 -9.19 -11.24 -3.63
N ALA A 33 -8.69 -11.47 -4.84
CA ALA A 33 -8.77 -10.52 -5.95
C ALA A 33 -10.23 -10.21 -6.33
N VAL A 34 -11.06 -11.24 -6.51
CA VAL A 34 -12.49 -11.09 -6.84
C VAL A 34 -13.24 -10.31 -5.77
N ARG A 35 -13.00 -10.60 -4.48
CA ARG A 35 -13.63 -9.86 -3.37
C ARG A 35 -13.31 -8.35 -3.41
N LEU A 36 -12.17 -7.98 -3.97
CA LEU A 36 -11.73 -6.58 -4.10
C LEU A 36 -12.00 -5.99 -5.49
N GLY A 37 -12.61 -6.75 -6.42
CA GLY A 37 -12.83 -6.31 -7.79
C GLY A 37 -11.54 -6.15 -8.61
N LEU A 38 -10.48 -6.86 -8.26
CA LEU A 38 -9.17 -6.79 -8.90
C LEU A 38 -8.90 -8.01 -9.78
N SER A 39 -8.03 -7.85 -10.79
CA SER A 39 -7.40 -9.00 -11.43
C SER A 39 -6.39 -9.66 -10.48
N ARG A 40 -6.08 -10.94 -10.72
CA ARG A 40 -5.04 -11.66 -9.96
C ARG A 40 -3.71 -10.89 -9.96
N THR A 41 -3.25 -10.47 -11.13
CA THR A 41 -1.97 -9.75 -11.28
C THR A 41 -1.97 -8.43 -10.52
N GLU A 42 -3.08 -7.69 -10.52
CA GLU A 42 -3.17 -6.43 -9.78
C GLU A 42 -3.20 -6.66 -8.26
N TYR A 43 -3.91 -7.69 -7.80
CA TYR A 43 -3.88 -8.07 -6.39
C TYR A 43 -2.46 -8.43 -5.92
N VAL A 44 -1.74 -9.25 -6.69
CA VAL A 44 -0.36 -9.64 -6.36
C VAL A 44 0.57 -8.43 -6.38
N ARG A 45 0.47 -7.56 -7.40
CA ARG A 45 1.28 -6.34 -7.48
C ARG A 45 1.08 -5.44 -6.25
N ARG A 46 -0.16 -5.18 -5.86
CA ARG A 46 -0.46 -4.37 -4.66
C ARG A 46 0.06 -5.02 -3.39
N ARG A 47 -0.07 -6.35 -3.28
CA ARG A 47 0.42 -7.07 -2.11
C ARG A 47 1.94 -7.00 -2.00
N LEU A 48 2.66 -7.17 -3.10
CA LEU A 48 4.12 -7.03 -3.14
C LEU A 48 4.57 -5.59 -2.86
N ALA A 49 3.88 -4.59 -3.41
CA ALA A 49 4.18 -3.19 -3.13
C ALA A 49 3.95 -2.84 -1.65
N GLN A 50 2.87 -3.34 -1.05
CA GLN A 50 2.59 -3.18 0.37
C GLN A 50 3.68 -3.84 1.23
N ASP A 51 4.08 -5.06 0.90
CA ASP A 51 5.13 -5.78 1.61
C ASP A 51 6.47 -5.03 1.55
N ALA A 52 6.86 -4.57 0.36
CA ALA A 52 8.08 -3.78 0.16
C ALA A 52 8.09 -2.44 0.92
N HIS A 53 6.91 -1.85 1.18
CA HIS A 53 6.78 -0.61 1.94
C HIS A 53 6.57 -0.83 3.45
N THR A 54 6.33 -2.07 3.88
CA THR A 54 6.08 -2.38 5.28
C THR A 54 7.39 -2.40 6.04
N ALA A 55 7.62 -1.40 6.89
CA ALA A 55 8.79 -1.36 7.75
C ALA A 55 8.64 -2.35 8.91
N THR A 56 9.67 -3.18 9.14
CA THR A 56 9.76 -3.98 10.37
C THR A 56 10.43 -3.14 11.45
N VAL A 57 9.63 -2.48 12.28
CA VAL A 57 10.09 -1.62 13.38
C VAL A 57 9.57 -2.12 14.72
N ASN A 58 10.37 -1.96 15.77
CA ASN A 58 9.89 -2.23 17.12
C ASN A 58 8.97 -1.08 17.56
N VAL A 59 7.71 -1.39 17.87
CA VAL A 59 6.73 -0.41 18.31
C VAL A 59 6.66 -0.42 19.84
N THR A 60 6.84 0.74 20.46
CA THR A 60 6.84 0.90 21.92
C THR A 60 5.59 1.62 22.42
N THR A 61 5.36 1.59 23.73
CA THR A 61 4.30 2.42 24.36
C THR A 61 4.53 3.91 24.17
N ALA A 62 5.77 4.37 24.00
CA ALA A 62 6.05 5.78 23.73
C ALA A 62 5.56 6.19 22.33
N ASP A 63 5.69 5.31 21.34
CA ASP A 63 5.15 5.53 19.99
C ASP A 63 3.63 5.67 20.01
N TRP A 64 2.96 4.84 20.81
CA TRP A 64 1.50 4.93 21.01
C TRP A 64 1.06 6.22 21.70
N ARG A 65 1.81 6.70 22.70
CA ARG A 65 1.48 8.01 23.33
C ARG A 65 1.66 9.14 22.33
N ARG A 66 2.79 9.15 21.62
CA ARG A 66 3.08 10.15 20.60
C ARG A 66 2.00 10.21 19.53
N ILE A 67 1.57 9.08 18.99
CA ILE A 67 0.53 9.09 17.94
C ILE A 67 -0.85 9.48 18.47
N ALA A 68 -1.17 9.18 19.74
CA ALA A 68 -2.41 9.62 20.36
C ALA A 68 -2.46 11.14 20.56
N ASP A 69 -1.32 11.74 20.92
CA ASP A 69 -1.18 13.19 21.05
C ASP A 69 -1.19 13.87 19.66
N ASP A 70 -0.45 13.33 18.69
CA ASP A 70 -0.30 13.88 17.33
C ASP A 70 -1.63 13.83 16.54
N LEU A 71 -2.45 12.80 16.77
CA LEU A 71 -3.72 12.55 16.05
C LEU A 71 -4.95 12.68 16.97
N ALA A 72 -4.85 13.50 18.02
CA ALA A 72 -5.94 13.69 18.98
C ALA A 72 -7.23 14.21 18.33
N ASP A 73 -7.11 14.96 17.24
CA ASP A 73 -8.21 15.55 16.47
C ASP A 73 -9.03 14.53 15.67
N LEU A 74 -8.51 13.31 15.45
CA LEU A 74 -9.29 12.21 14.86
C LEU A 74 -10.51 11.84 15.73
N GLY A 75 -10.48 12.17 17.02
CA GLY A 75 -11.61 12.01 17.94
C GLY A 75 -12.62 13.17 17.92
N ASP A 76 -12.31 14.28 17.25
CA ASP A 76 -13.17 15.46 17.18
C ASP A 76 -14.16 15.34 16.01
N ALA A 77 -15.45 15.25 16.34
CA ALA A 77 -16.52 15.07 15.36
C ALA A 77 -16.69 16.29 14.42
N GLU A 78 -16.38 17.50 14.89
CA GLU A 78 -16.45 18.70 14.05
C GLU A 78 -15.30 18.71 13.04
N VAL A 79 -14.07 18.43 13.49
CA VAL A 79 -12.89 18.36 12.62
C VAL A 79 -13.07 17.25 11.58
N MET A 80 -13.48 16.05 12.00
CA MET A 80 -13.76 14.97 11.05
C MET A 80 -14.91 15.33 10.11
N GLY A 81 -15.97 15.97 10.59
CA GLY A 81 -17.06 16.46 9.75
C GLY A 81 -16.65 17.54 8.73
N GLN A 82 -15.55 18.25 8.96
CA GLN A 82 -14.93 19.16 7.98
C GLN A 82 -14.06 18.41 6.98
N ALA A 83 -13.30 17.40 7.41
CA ALA A 83 -12.40 16.62 6.55
C ALA A 83 -13.13 15.81 5.46
N TRP A 84 -14.39 15.43 5.67
CA TRP A 84 -15.19 14.62 4.74
C TRP A 84 -16.21 15.43 3.92
N ARG A 85 -16.17 16.76 3.99
CA ARG A 85 -16.99 17.66 3.14
C ARG A 85 -16.27 18.00 1.85
#